data_AF-A0A8X7U5Q8-F1
#
_entry.id   AF-A0A8X7U5Q8-F1
#
_cell.length_a   1.000
_cell.length_b   1.000
_cell.length_c   1.000
_cell.angle_alpha   90.00
_cell.angle_beta   90.00
_cell.angle_gamma   90.00
#
_symmetry.space_group_name_H-M   'P 1'
#
loop_
_entity.id
_entity.type
_entity.pdbx_description
1 polymer ?
#
loop_
_entity_poly.entity_id
_entity_poly.type
_entity_poly.pdbx_seq_one_letter_code
_entity_poly.pdbx_strand_id
1 'polypeptide(L)'
;MDNESSGEEIKETNSSTRSEAGKSLQKMTALALMLMAVTMEKKDEPWTILAHKKPQEDWKAYNPMTMRPPPLPEGTMSIKIMTWNVNGLRALLKLESFSPLQLAQRENFDVLCFQEAKIQVKDVEEVKKALSDGYDHSFWSCSVSKLGYSGTAIISRVRQECA
;
A
#
# COMPACT_ATOMS: atom_id res chain seq x y z
N MET A 1 -67.95 -57.64 23.09
CA MET A 1 -68.26 -56.85 21.89
C MET A 1 -67.14 -55.87 21.76
N ASP A 2 -66.30 -56.13 20.77
CA ASP A 2 -65.40 -55.21 20.07
C ASP A 2 -64.31 -54.54 20.95
N ASN A 3 -63.03 -54.46 20.60
CA ASN A 3 -62.38 -54.58 19.31
C ASN A 3 -60.85 -54.68 19.55
N GLU A 4 -60.14 -55.40 18.67
CA GLU A 4 -58.79 -55.14 18.12
C GLU A 4 -57.59 -54.76 19.02
N SER A 5 -56.33 -55.16 18.79
CA SER A 5 -55.71 -55.75 17.59
C SER A 5 -54.31 -56.31 17.97
N SER A 6 -54.11 -57.55 17.51
CA SER A 6 -52.89 -58.22 17.02
C SER A 6 -51.49 -57.75 17.43
N GLY A 7 -50.80 -58.65 18.12
CA GLY A 7 -49.35 -58.85 17.97
C GLY A 7 -49.00 -59.81 16.82
N GLU A 8 -47.69 -59.85 16.54
CA GLU A 8 -46.89 -60.80 15.74
C GLU A 8 -46.75 -60.60 14.21
N GLU A 9 -45.58 -60.04 13.87
CA GLU A 9 -44.48 -60.69 13.13
C GLU A 9 -44.62 -60.97 11.63
N ILE A 10 -43.92 -60.19 10.77
CA ILE A 10 -43.27 -60.69 9.54
C ILE A 10 -41.92 -59.97 9.32
N LYS A 11 -40.89 -60.78 9.06
CA LYS A 11 -39.49 -60.44 8.73
C LYS A 11 -39.37 -59.72 7.38
N GLU A 12 -38.45 -58.76 7.28
CA GLU A 12 -37.70 -58.52 6.05
C GLU A 12 -36.24 -58.18 6.36
N THR A 13 -35.36 -59.02 5.82
CA THR A 13 -33.91 -58.79 5.67
C THR A 13 -33.66 -57.66 4.69
N ASN A 14 -32.81 -56.68 5.03
CA ASN A 14 -31.82 -56.16 4.08
C ASN A 14 -30.74 -55.27 4.72
N SER A 15 -29.49 -55.69 4.44
CA SER A 15 -28.29 -54.90 4.13
C SER A 15 -27.94 -53.62 4.94
N SER A 16 -26.80 -53.74 5.64
CA SER A 16 -25.57 -52.96 5.40
C SER A 16 -25.62 -51.41 5.33
N THR A 17 -24.62 -50.81 5.98
CA THR A 17 -24.11 -49.42 5.83
C THR A 17 -24.67 -48.32 6.75
N ARG A 18 -24.63 -48.54 8.06
CA ARG A 18 -24.59 -47.45 9.05
C ARG A 18 -23.14 -47.22 9.52
N SER A 19 -22.27 -46.58 8.72
CA SER A 19 -20.99 -46.06 9.29
C SER A 19 -20.22 -44.96 8.52
N GLU A 20 -20.72 -44.35 7.44
CA GLU A 20 -19.89 -43.39 6.67
C GLU A 20 -20.33 -41.92 6.71
N ALA A 21 -21.55 -41.60 7.14
CA ALA A 21 -22.02 -40.20 7.14
C ALA A 21 -21.47 -39.32 8.29
N GLY A 22 -20.94 -39.92 9.37
CA GLY A 22 -20.49 -39.19 10.57
C GLY A 22 -19.03 -38.75 10.56
N LYS A 23 -18.20 -39.22 9.60
CA LYS A 23 -16.75 -38.89 9.55
C LYS A 23 -16.40 -37.76 8.58
N SER A 24 -17.39 -37.23 7.85
CA SER A 24 -17.18 -36.17 6.86
C SER A 24 -17.26 -34.75 7.45
N LEU A 25 -17.96 -34.56 8.57
CA LEU A 25 -18.24 -33.21 9.11
C LEU A 25 -17.13 -32.66 10.04
N GLN A 26 -16.23 -33.49 10.56
CA GLN A 26 -15.08 -33.04 11.38
C GLN A 26 -13.77 -32.87 10.59
N LYS A 27 -13.75 -33.19 9.29
CA LYS A 27 -12.56 -32.97 8.42
C LYS A 27 -12.55 -31.62 7.71
N MET A 28 -13.65 -30.87 7.76
CA MET A 28 -13.73 -29.54 7.13
C MET A 28 -13.02 -28.43 7.93
N THR A 29 -12.72 -28.65 9.21
CA THR A 29 -12.30 -27.56 10.11
C THR A 29 -10.79 -27.31 10.13
N ALA A 30 -9.97 -28.32 9.84
CA ALA A 30 -8.51 -28.16 9.82
C ALA A 30 -8.03 -27.57 8.48
N LEU A 31 -8.54 -28.06 7.34
CA LEU A 31 -8.16 -27.55 6.03
C LEU A 31 -8.64 -26.10 5.82
N ALA A 32 -9.81 -25.73 6.34
CA ALA A 32 -10.30 -24.36 6.30
C ALA A 32 -9.49 -23.41 7.19
N LEU A 33 -9.07 -23.84 8.40
CA LEU A 33 -8.15 -23.05 9.23
C LEU A 33 -6.76 -22.94 8.58
N MET A 34 -6.28 -24.00 7.94
CA MET A 34 -4.99 -24.01 7.25
C MET A 34 -5.03 -23.14 5.99
N LEU A 35 -6.16 -23.11 5.28
CA LEU A 35 -6.38 -22.25 4.13
C LEU A 35 -6.52 -20.77 4.52
N MET A 36 -7.15 -20.46 5.67
CA MET A 36 -7.18 -19.10 6.22
C MET A 36 -5.84 -18.66 6.82
N ALA A 37 -5.04 -19.58 7.36
CA ALA A 37 -3.67 -19.32 7.80
C ALA A 37 -2.71 -19.12 6.61
N VAL A 38 -3.01 -19.73 5.46
CA VAL A 38 -2.27 -19.56 4.20
C VAL A 38 -2.62 -18.24 3.49
N THR A 39 -3.68 -17.54 3.88
CA THR A 39 -3.99 -16.20 3.33
C THR A 39 -3.59 -15.07 4.27
N MET A 40 -2.60 -15.27 5.14
CA MET A 40 -1.74 -14.16 5.50
C MET A 40 -0.88 -13.86 4.28
N GLU A 41 -1.41 -13.03 3.38
CA GLU A 41 -0.57 -12.31 2.42
C GLU A 41 0.45 -11.53 3.26
N LYS A 42 1.61 -12.14 3.50
CA LYS A 42 2.85 -11.40 3.64
C LYS A 42 2.93 -10.63 2.32
N LYS A 43 2.45 -9.38 2.35
CA LYS A 43 2.83 -8.40 1.34
C LYS A 43 4.35 -8.38 1.41
N ASP A 44 4.99 -9.08 0.48
CA ASP A 44 6.42 -8.95 0.29
C ASP A 44 6.66 -7.46 0.13
N GLU A 45 7.36 -6.88 1.11
CA GLU A 45 7.72 -5.48 1.14
C GLU A 45 9.07 -5.38 0.39
N PRO A 46 9.11 -5.21 -0.95
CA PRO A 46 10.36 -5.28 -1.70
C PRO A 46 11.41 -4.26 -1.23
N TRP A 47 10.98 -3.19 -0.55
CA TRP A 47 11.84 -2.18 0.08
C TRP A 47 12.52 -2.64 1.38
N THR A 48 12.06 -3.70 2.04
CA THR A 48 12.75 -4.30 3.20
C THR A 48 13.97 -5.12 2.77
N ILE A 49 14.09 -5.46 1.49
CA ILE A 49 15.27 -6.09 0.89
C ILE A 49 16.27 -5.00 0.45
N LEU A 50 16.54 -4.04 1.33
CA LEU A 50 17.75 -3.22 1.29
C LEU A 50 18.75 -3.82 2.28
N ALA A 51 18.96 -5.14 2.19
CA ALA A 51 19.84 -5.83 3.10
C ALA A 51 21.29 -5.44 2.78
N HIS A 52 21.92 -4.70 3.69
CA HIS A 52 23.37 -4.76 3.84
C HIS A 52 23.79 -6.24 3.88
N LYS A 53 24.91 -6.60 3.23
CA LYS A 53 25.42 -7.98 3.16
C LYS A 53 25.65 -8.66 4.53
N LYS A 54 25.50 -7.93 5.65
CA LYS A 54 25.42 -8.47 7.01
C LYS A 54 24.34 -7.70 7.78
N PRO A 55 23.23 -8.34 8.19
CA PRO A 55 22.29 -7.72 9.13
C PRO A 55 23.02 -7.49 10.46
N GLN A 56 23.01 -6.26 10.96
CA GLN A 56 23.44 -5.97 12.34
C GLN A 56 22.34 -6.43 13.29
N GLU A 57 22.71 -6.95 14.46
CA GLU A 57 21.83 -7.65 15.39
C GLU A 57 20.60 -6.82 15.82
N ASP A 58 20.77 -5.50 15.90
CA ASP A 58 19.71 -4.55 16.29
C ASP A 58 19.15 -3.70 15.13
N TRP A 59 19.53 -3.98 13.88
CA TRP A 59 19.05 -3.18 12.75
C TRP A 59 17.59 -3.51 12.43
N LYS A 60 16.70 -2.56 12.73
CA LYS A 60 15.29 -2.62 12.34
C LYS A 60 15.09 -1.77 11.09
N ALA A 61 14.73 -2.41 9.98
CA ALA A 61 14.32 -1.70 8.77
C ALA A 61 13.12 -0.79 9.08
N TYR A 62 13.15 0.44 8.58
CA TYR A 62 12.01 1.34 8.73
C TYR A 62 10.81 0.79 7.95
N ASN A 63 9.75 0.42 8.67
CA ASN A 63 8.48 0.04 8.07
C ASN A 63 7.49 1.21 8.23
N PRO A 64 7.14 1.93 7.15
CA PRO A 64 6.22 3.07 7.22
C PRO A 64 4.79 2.70 7.63
N MET A 65 4.40 1.42 7.58
CA MET A 65 3.07 0.98 8.02
C MET A 65 2.98 0.81 9.53
N THR A 66 4.09 0.49 10.20
CA THR A 66 4.11 0.19 11.65
C THR A 66 4.87 1.23 12.47
N MET A 67 5.82 1.94 11.86
CA MET A 67 6.72 2.87 12.55
C MET A 67 6.39 4.35 12.25
N ARG A 68 5.42 4.63 11.39
CA ARG A 68 4.96 6.00 11.13
C ARG A 68 4.06 6.46 12.29
N PRO A 69 4.32 7.63 12.89
CA PRO A 69 3.41 8.22 13.88
C PRO A 69 2.01 8.41 13.31
N PRO A 70 0.95 8.31 14.13
CA PRO A 70 -0.40 8.59 13.67
C PRO A 70 -0.52 10.04 13.14
N PRO A 71 -1.40 10.30 12.17
CA PRO A 71 -1.69 11.66 11.73
C PRO A 71 -2.12 12.54 12.89
N LEU A 72 -1.79 13.84 12.81
CA LEU A 72 -2.24 14.81 13.80
C LEU A 72 -3.78 14.92 13.78
N PRO A 73 -4.42 15.20 14.93
CA PRO A 73 -5.86 15.40 15.00
C PRO A 73 -6.34 16.50 14.05
N GLU A 74 -7.51 16.28 13.44
CA GLU A 74 -8.15 17.24 12.55
C GLU A 74 -8.42 18.57 13.30
N GLY A 75 -8.03 19.70 12.71
CA GLY A 75 -8.09 21.02 13.35
C GLY A 75 -6.78 21.50 13.98
N THR A 76 -5.74 20.65 14.05
CA THR A 76 -4.39 21.09 14.44
C THR A 76 -3.79 21.95 13.31
N MET A 77 -3.36 23.17 13.62
CA MET A 77 -2.66 24.01 12.64
C MET A 77 -1.24 23.48 12.44
N SER A 78 -1.05 22.61 11.44
CA SER A 78 0.24 22.01 11.10
C SER A 78 0.51 22.10 9.61
N ILE A 79 1.78 22.28 9.25
CA ILE A 79 2.27 22.21 7.87
C ILE A 79 3.08 20.94 7.71
N LYS A 80 2.72 20.08 6.75
CA LYS A 80 3.46 18.88 6.39
C LYS A 80 4.37 19.16 5.20
N ILE A 81 5.68 19.15 5.46
CA ILE A 81 6.72 19.31 4.42
C ILE A 81 7.34 17.95 4.13
N MET A 82 7.44 17.61 2.85
CA MET A 82 8.07 16.38 2.37
C MET A 82 9.28 16.72 1.51
N THR A 83 10.32 15.89 1.60
CA THR A 83 11.52 16.00 0.78
C THR A 83 11.82 14.66 0.13
N TRP A 84 12.14 14.66 -1.16
CA TRP A 84 12.44 13.45 -1.92
C TRP A 84 13.51 13.68 -2.98
N ASN A 85 14.61 12.93 -2.88
CA ASN A 85 15.57 12.81 -3.96
C ASN A 85 15.03 11.81 -5.00
N VAL A 86 14.69 12.32 -6.18
CA VAL A 86 14.04 11.54 -7.24
C VAL A 86 15.01 11.01 -8.28
N ASN A 87 16.28 11.42 -8.24
CA ASN A 87 17.30 11.01 -9.21
C ASN A 87 16.84 11.10 -10.68
N GLY A 88 16.16 12.19 -11.04
CA GLY A 88 15.61 12.43 -12.37
C GLY A 88 14.08 12.46 -12.40
N LEU A 89 13.52 13.66 -12.25
CA LEU A 89 12.08 13.88 -12.21
C LEU A 89 11.39 13.49 -13.52
N ARG A 90 12.03 13.71 -14.66
CA ARG A 90 11.49 13.29 -15.97
C ARG A 90 11.38 11.77 -16.10
N ALA A 91 12.34 11.03 -15.55
CA ALA A 91 12.29 9.58 -15.57
C ALA A 91 11.19 9.07 -14.63
N LEU A 92 11.06 9.67 -13.45
CA LEU A 92 9.99 9.37 -12.50
C LEU A 92 8.59 9.58 -13.10
N LEU A 93 8.36 10.69 -13.80
CA LEU A 93 7.06 10.99 -14.44
C LEU A 93 6.72 10.07 -15.62
N LYS A 94 7.70 9.36 -16.18
CA LYS A 94 7.47 8.36 -17.25
C LYS A 94 7.08 6.98 -16.71
N LEU A 95 7.23 6.75 -15.41
CA LEU A 95 6.85 5.48 -14.79
C LEU A 95 5.32 5.44 -14.67
N GLU A 96 4.69 4.45 -15.30
CA GLU A 96 3.22 4.26 -15.20
C GLU A 96 2.75 4.00 -13.76
N SER A 97 3.64 3.47 -12.91
CA SER A 97 3.36 3.22 -11.50
C SER A 97 3.41 4.47 -10.62
N PHE A 98 3.88 5.60 -11.14
CA PHE A 98 3.98 6.84 -10.38
C PHE A 98 2.89 7.83 -10.79
N SER A 99 2.07 8.22 -9.82
CA SER A 99 1.09 9.30 -9.96
C SER A 99 1.31 10.35 -8.87
N PRO A 100 1.57 11.62 -9.23
CA PRO A 100 1.66 12.73 -8.28
C PRO A 100 0.39 12.86 -7.42
N LEU A 101 -0.79 12.66 -8.04
CA LEU A 101 -2.09 12.72 -7.35
C LEU A 101 -2.21 11.63 -6.29
N GLN A 102 -1.83 10.39 -6.60
CA GLN A 102 -1.86 9.30 -5.62
C GLN A 102 -0.90 9.56 -4.46
N LEU A 103 0.29 10.13 -4.74
CA LEU A 103 1.23 10.51 -3.69
C LEU A 103 0.63 11.60 -2.79
N ALA A 104 0.02 12.63 -3.38
CA ALA A 104 -0.63 13.71 -2.65
C ALA A 104 -1.81 13.22 -1.80
N GLN A 105 -2.65 12.32 -2.31
CA GLN A 105 -3.76 11.73 -1.55
C GLN A 105 -3.27 10.87 -0.40
N ARG A 106 -2.21 10.06 -0.63
CA ARG A 106 -1.66 9.17 0.40
C ARG A 106 -0.98 9.94 1.53
N GLU A 107 -0.24 10.98 1.18
CA GLU A 107 0.63 11.68 2.14
C GLU A 107 0.05 13.00 2.64
N ASN A 108 -0.90 13.62 1.93
CA ASN A 108 -1.54 14.88 2.31
C ASN A 108 -0.53 15.97 2.72
N PHE A 109 0.50 16.19 1.91
CA PHE A 109 1.54 17.19 2.18
C PHE A 109 1.14 18.59 1.73
N ASP A 110 1.68 19.61 2.40
CA ASP A 110 1.52 21.03 2.03
C ASP A 110 2.60 21.49 1.06
N VAL A 111 3.80 20.95 1.23
CA VAL A 111 5.00 21.30 0.45
C VAL A 111 5.74 20.01 0.13
N LEU A 112 6.15 19.83 -1.13
CA LEU A 112 7.03 18.75 -1.56
C LEU A 112 8.25 19.32 -2.29
N CYS A 113 9.42 18.95 -1.77
CA CYS A 113 10.73 19.37 -2.28
C CYS A 113 11.40 18.20 -2.99
N PHE A 114 11.68 18.36 -4.28
CA PHE A 114 12.43 17.41 -5.09
C PHE A 114 13.93 17.79 -5.14
N GLN A 115 14.79 16.81 -4.89
CA GLN A 115 16.23 16.90 -5.14
C GLN A 115 16.62 16.02 -6.32
N GLU A 116 17.74 16.36 -6.96
CA GLU A 116 18.22 15.71 -8.19
C GLU A 116 17.13 15.64 -9.26
N ALA A 117 16.38 16.73 -9.44
CA ALA A 117 15.33 16.78 -10.46
C ALA A 117 15.90 16.53 -11.88
N LYS A 118 17.14 17.00 -12.13
CA LYS A 118 17.89 16.79 -13.38
C LYS A 118 17.11 17.23 -14.63
N ILE A 119 16.34 18.30 -14.50
CA ILE A 119 15.54 18.89 -15.60
C ILE A 119 16.21 20.16 -16.14
N GLN A 120 15.86 20.53 -17.37
CA GLN A 120 16.27 21.80 -17.98
C GLN A 120 15.12 22.81 -17.93
N VAL A 121 15.42 24.11 -18.05
CA VAL A 121 14.42 25.19 -18.03
C VAL A 121 13.31 24.96 -19.07
N LYS A 122 13.66 24.44 -20.26
CA LYS A 122 12.70 24.14 -21.33
C LYS A 122 11.69 23.03 -20.96
N ASP A 123 12.05 22.15 -20.04
CA ASP A 123 11.21 21.00 -19.64
C ASP A 123 10.28 21.37 -18.47
N VAL A 124 10.49 22.53 -17.84
CA VAL A 124 9.77 22.95 -16.62
C VAL A 124 8.27 23.04 -16.85
N GLU A 125 7.82 23.62 -17.96
CA GLU A 125 6.38 23.80 -18.22
C GLU A 125 5.65 22.47 -18.43
N GLU A 126 6.29 21.50 -19.11
CA GLU A 126 5.75 20.15 -19.28
C GLU A 126 5.62 19.44 -17.92
N VAL A 127 6.70 19.48 -17.12
CA VAL A 127 6.74 18.85 -15.79
C VAL A 127 5.76 19.51 -14.84
N LYS A 128 5.65 20.84 -14.88
CA LYS A 128 4.69 21.60 -14.07
C LYS A 128 3.26 21.19 -14.37
N LYS A 129 2.90 21.05 -15.65
CA LYS A 129 1.58 20.58 -16.06
C LYS A 129 1.27 19.19 -15.49
N ALA A 130 2.25 18.28 -15.50
CA ALA A 130 2.10 16.93 -14.95
C ALA A 130 1.94 16.92 -13.41
N LEU A 131 2.46 17.93 -12.69
CA LEU A 131 2.42 18.02 -11.23
C LEU A 131 1.34 18.96 -10.68
N SER A 132 0.68 19.74 -11.53
CA SER A 132 -0.18 20.86 -11.12
C SER A 132 -1.50 20.50 -10.44
N ASP A 133 -1.87 19.22 -10.35
CA ASP A 133 -3.17 18.82 -9.79
C ASP A 133 -3.23 19.04 -8.27
N GLY A 134 -3.78 20.19 -7.85
CA GLY A 134 -3.90 20.61 -6.45
C GLY A 134 -2.68 21.35 -5.87
N TYR A 135 -1.68 21.68 -6.69
CA TYR A 135 -0.46 22.39 -6.27
C TYR A 135 -0.15 23.54 -7.23
N ASP A 136 -0.80 24.69 -6.98
CA ASP A 136 -0.72 25.87 -7.87
C ASP A 136 0.64 26.58 -7.82
N HIS A 137 1.39 26.40 -6.74
CA HIS A 137 2.66 27.09 -6.51
C HIS A 137 3.83 26.14 -6.76
N SER A 138 4.76 26.58 -7.61
CA SER A 138 5.99 25.81 -7.87
C SER A 138 7.19 26.71 -8.09
N PHE A 139 8.35 26.25 -7.62
CA PHE A 139 9.65 26.89 -7.78
C PHE A 139 10.66 25.90 -8.33
N TRP A 140 11.49 26.34 -9.25
CA TRP A 140 12.38 25.48 -10.02
C TRP A 140 13.78 26.09 -10.05
N SER A 141 14.78 25.33 -9.65
CA SER A 141 16.19 25.68 -9.77
C SER A 141 16.87 24.64 -10.64
N CYS A 142 17.26 25.02 -11.84
CA CYS A 142 17.91 24.14 -12.81
C CYS A 142 19.41 24.40 -12.87
N SER A 143 20.20 23.35 -13.08
CA SER A 143 21.64 23.49 -13.29
C SER A 143 21.92 24.16 -14.64
N VAL A 144 22.60 25.31 -14.60
CA VAL A 144 23.00 26.08 -15.80
C VAL A 144 24.37 25.64 -16.35
N SER A 145 25.27 25.15 -15.49
CA SER A 145 26.65 24.81 -15.87
C SER A 145 26.77 23.42 -16.49
N LYS A 146 25.98 22.46 -16.00
CA LYS A 146 25.88 21.10 -16.55
C LYS A 146 24.41 20.74 -16.73
N LEU A 147 23.99 20.64 -17.98
CA LEU A 147 22.62 20.29 -18.34
C LEU A 147 22.23 18.92 -17.77
N GLY A 148 21.10 18.86 -17.06
CA GLY A 148 20.57 17.61 -16.51
C GLY A 148 21.41 16.95 -15.40
N TYR A 149 22.38 17.67 -14.83
CA TYR A 149 23.25 17.10 -13.78
C TYR A 149 22.64 17.23 -12.38
N SER A 150 22.09 18.39 -12.08
CA SER A 150 21.47 18.74 -10.79
C SER A 150 20.16 19.48 -11.04
N GLY A 151 19.53 19.89 -9.95
CA GLY A 151 18.34 20.71 -9.96
C GLY A 151 17.45 20.36 -8.78
N THR A 152 16.74 21.36 -8.28
CA THR A 152 15.76 21.22 -7.21
C THR A 152 14.44 21.81 -7.66
N ALA A 153 13.36 21.25 -7.15
CA ALA A 153 12.02 21.77 -7.40
C ALA A 153 11.20 21.74 -6.12
N ILE A 154 10.30 22.69 -5.98
CA ILE A 154 9.37 22.76 -4.86
C ILE A 154 7.99 22.92 -5.44
N ILE A 155 7.03 22.13 -4.95
CA ILE A 155 5.60 22.32 -5.22
C ILE A 155 4.87 22.55 -3.90
N SER A 156 3.87 23.42 -3.91
CA SER A 156 3.07 23.73 -2.71
C SER A 156 1.62 24.06 -3.06
N ARG A 157 0.71 23.64 -2.18
CA ARG A 157 -0.70 24.03 -2.20
C ARG A 157 -0.97 25.33 -1.44
N VAL A 158 -0.01 25.77 -0.61
CA VAL A 158 -0.12 26.97 0.21
C VAL A 158 0.42 28.15 -0.59
N ARG A 159 -0.39 29.20 -0.70
CA ARG A 159 0.05 30.46 -1.30
C ARG A 159 1.15 31.07 -0.45
N GLN A 160 2.30 31.33 -1.07
CA GLN A 160 3.31 32.18 -0.46
C GLN A 160 2.84 33.63 -0.60
N GLU A 161 2.37 34.22 0.51
CA GLU A 161 2.23 35.66 0.60
C GLU A 161 3.61 36.23 0.96
N CYS A 162 4.25 36.90 0.00
CA CYS A 162 5.44 37.69 0.28
C CYS A 162 5.01 38.95 1.02
N ALA A 163 5.46 39.11 2.27
CA ALA A 163 5.36 40.36 3.03
C ALA A 163 6.34 41.42 2.52
#